data_AF-A0AAX3SXP0-F1
#
_entry.id   AF-A0AAX3SXP0-F1
#
_cell.length_a   1.000
_cell.length_b   1.000
_cell.length_c   1.000
_cell.angle_alpha   90.00
_cell.angle_beta   90.00
_cell.angle_gamma   90.00
#
_symmetry.space_group_name_H-M   'P 1'
#
loop_
_entity.id
_entity.type
_entity.pdbx_description
1 polymer ?
#
loop_
_entity_poly.entity_id
_entity_poly.type
_entity_poly.pdbx_seq_one_letter_code
_entity_poly.pdbx_strand_id
1 'polypeptide(L)'
;MKRLLTLFSVFVLGFGSSLGVVSCTVRAKHELDDNDELDRNQDLEILNQIKKETKETLLPWWQTKTMIDIIKDYPEQISSFEELVAEIKTKNDGFLTLTSTAISEYGFLNQLLAGFKAEFNNLNQHLRDRYSNYYVDTMPLLLRENDISFDLHNINFDKIAKLIEDSPQAVLGITVQVNTPYEVRFKGLSVLDNIQVSITTTNDSEFLNNIQDKVENYFVNFLDTFFKVKNYRIISEQSSINKDIVLSIISKELKGRNILFQHHISFTLPMIRDNASALHKYSYFYKYNSVLEWVGEGYDPQQLTWQNFLSFYKEKMIDFENIKVEDGYYVLNKIEWFIPKNFMIENLLFKNNFSYIDLKEKSYFTILKTQFDQQLEEFAKVTIDYNSKLAFKIDQDIFNSILSNYYGKSNKYLNYSWMFENCIFNRYQRSLQNPTPWYSYNIIQFLELQY
;
A
#
# COMPACT_ATOMS: atom_id res chain seq x y z
N MET A 1 37.43 20.54 -13.22
CA MET A 1 36.53 20.63 -12.04
C MET A 1 35.07 20.50 -12.47
N LYS A 2 34.63 19.29 -12.81
CA LYS A 2 33.22 18.93 -13.10
C LYS A 2 33.00 17.46 -12.71
N ARG A 3 33.19 17.18 -11.43
CA ARG A 3 32.89 15.92 -10.75
C ARG A 3 32.41 16.27 -9.34
N LEU A 4 31.14 16.64 -9.22
CA LEU A 4 30.34 16.64 -7.98
C LEU A 4 28.95 17.19 -8.33
N LEU A 5 28.03 16.36 -8.85
CA LEU A 5 26.56 16.58 -8.84
C LEU A 5 25.80 15.44 -9.57
N THR A 6 26.31 14.21 -9.50
CA THR A 6 25.65 13.03 -10.08
C THR A 6 25.44 11.99 -8.98
N LEU A 7 24.76 12.37 -7.89
CA LEU A 7 24.56 11.50 -6.73
C LEU A 7 23.25 11.77 -5.95
N PHE A 8 22.20 12.30 -6.61
CA PHE A 8 20.85 12.36 -6.02
C PHE A 8 19.75 11.91 -6.99
N SER A 9 20.01 10.87 -7.79
CA SER A 9 19.04 10.30 -8.72
C SER A 9 18.84 8.80 -8.49
N VAL A 10 18.68 8.37 -7.24
CA VAL A 10 18.17 7.04 -6.89
C VAL A 10 17.51 7.17 -5.53
N PHE A 11 16.20 7.35 -5.46
CA PHE A 11 15.31 6.91 -4.36
C PHE A 11 13.90 7.47 -4.58
N VAL A 12 13.07 6.80 -5.39
CA VAL A 12 11.61 6.79 -5.22
C VAL A 12 11.12 5.42 -5.68
N LEU A 13 10.95 4.49 -4.74
CA LEU A 13 10.16 3.28 -4.95
C LEU A 13 9.10 3.23 -3.86
N GLY A 14 7.82 3.14 -4.25
CA GLY A 14 6.75 2.72 -3.36
C GLY A 14 5.48 3.57 -3.39
N PHE A 15 4.85 3.76 -4.55
CA PHE A 15 3.40 4.04 -4.59
C PHE A 15 2.72 3.11 -5.59
N GLY A 16 2.29 1.95 -5.08
CA GLY A 16 1.39 1.06 -5.80
C GLY A 16 0.02 1.71 -5.93
N SER A 17 -0.30 2.17 -7.13
CA SER A 17 -1.69 2.42 -7.56
C SER A 17 -1.89 1.57 -8.81
N SER A 18 -2.85 0.64 -8.74
CA SER A 18 -3.25 -0.21 -9.86
C SER A 18 -3.64 0.66 -11.05
N LEU A 19 -2.94 0.51 -12.16
CA LEU A 19 -3.16 1.26 -13.39
C LEU A 19 -4.39 0.71 -14.12
N GLY A 20 -5.48 1.47 -14.09
CA GLY A 20 -6.52 1.40 -15.11
C GLY A 20 -6.33 2.59 -16.06
N VAL A 21 -5.51 2.42 -17.10
CA VAL A 21 -5.39 3.43 -18.17
C VAL A 21 -6.53 3.18 -19.15
N VAL A 22 -7.52 4.06 -19.19
CA VAL A 22 -8.59 4.00 -20.20
C VAL A 22 -8.19 4.89 -21.36
N SER A 23 -7.72 4.29 -22.45
CA SER A 23 -7.50 4.98 -23.72
C SER A 23 -8.80 4.94 -24.55
N CYS A 24 -9.59 6.00 -24.52
CA CYS A 24 -10.75 6.14 -25.40
C CYS A 24 -10.37 6.86 -26.70
N THR A 25 -9.93 6.11 -27.72
CA THR A 25 -10.12 6.48 -29.15
C THR A 25 -9.99 5.23 -30.03
N VAL A 26 -11.07 4.87 -30.73
CA VAL A 26 -11.00 3.97 -31.89
C VAL A 26 -10.44 4.79 -33.06
N ARG A 27 -9.17 4.55 -33.42
CA ARG A 27 -8.60 5.06 -34.68
C ARG A 27 -8.50 3.91 -35.68
N ALA A 28 -8.90 4.20 -36.92
CA ALA A 28 -8.82 3.28 -38.06
C ALA A 28 -7.40 2.73 -38.23
N LYS A 29 -7.30 1.47 -38.67
CA LYS A 29 -6.06 0.70 -38.91
C LYS A 29 -4.97 1.58 -39.55
N HIS A 30 -4.00 2.01 -38.75
CA HIS A 30 -2.67 2.38 -39.22
C HIS A 30 -1.71 1.28 -38.76
N GLU A 31 -0.85 0.83 -39.67
CA GLU A 31 0.29 -0.01 -39.35
C GLU A 31 1.14 0.70 -38.30
N LEU A 32 1.41 0.02 -37.18
CA LEU A 32 2.22 0.55 -36.09
C LEU A 32 3.65 0.73 -36.60
N ASP A 33 4.12 1.98 -36.65
CA ASP A 33 5.52 2.30 -36.88
C ASP A 33 6.28 2.14 -35.56
N ASP A 34 7.54 1.68 -35.58
CA ASP A 34 8.35 1.45 -34.38
C ASP A 34 8.53 2.72 -33.51
N ASN A 35 8.28 3.90 -34.10
CA ASN A 35 8.27 5.20 -33.42
C ASN A 35 7.04 5.41 -32.52
N ASP A 36 5.88 4.82 -32.84
CA ASP A 36 4.64 5.00 -32.07
C ASP A 36 4.71 4.34 -30.68
N GLU A 37 5.43 3.22 -30.54
CA GLU A 37 5.69 2.60 -29.23
C GLU A 37 6.64 3.45 -28.37
N LEU A 38 7.61 4.09 -29.01
CA LEU A 38 8.61 4.94 -28.36
C LEU A 38 7.96 6.24 -27.83
N ASP A 39 7.06 6.83 -28.62
CA ASP A 39 6.26 8.00 -28.23
C ASP A 39 5.25 7.68 -27.12
N ARG A 40 4.58 6.52 -27.16
CA ARG A 40 3.67 6.10 -26.06
C ARG A 40 4.40 5.91 -24.73
N ASN A 41 5.62 5.40 -24.75
CA ASN A 41 6.43 5.25 -23.54
C ASN A 41 6.82 6.61 -22.94
N GLN A 42 7.12 7.60 -23.77
CA GLN A 42 7.40 8.98 -23.34
C GLN A 42 6.13 9.68 -22.81
N ASP A 43 4.98 9.46 -23.45
CA ASP A 43 3.72 10.04 -23.00
C ASP A 43 3.30 9.50 -21.62
N LEU A 44 3.52 8.21 -21.37
CA LEU A 44 3.33 7.60 -20.05
C LEU A 44 4.34 8.11 -19.02
N GLU A 45 5.59 8.34 -19.42
CA GLU A 45 6.62 8.92 -18.55
C GLU A 45 6.22 10.33 -18.10
N ILE A 46 5.77 11.19 -19.02
CA ILE A 46 5.30 12.53 -18.71
C ILE A 46 4.06 12.49 -17.82
N LEU A 47 3.08 11.62 -18.11
CA LEU A 47 1.90 11.44 -17.26
C LEU A 47 2.30 11.04 -15.82
N ASN A 48 3.25 10.11 -15.68
CA ASN A 48 3.76 9.69 -14.38
C ASN A 48 4.55 10.81 -13.67
N GLN A 49 5.28 11.64 -14.42
CA GLN A 49 5.97 12.81 -13.88
C GLN A 49 4.98 13.84 -13.33
N ILE A 50 3.92 14.17 -14.09
CA ILE A 50 2.85 15.07 -13.63
C ILE A 50 2.19 14.51 -12.37
N LYS A 51 1.84 13.22 -12.36
CA LYS A 51 1.25 12.54 -11.21
C LYS A 51 2.14 12.63 -9.97
N LYS A 52 3.45 12.37 -10.14
CA LYS A 52 4.44 12.44 -9.06
C LYS A 52 4.57 13.86 -8.52
N GLU A 53 4.77 14.85 -9.38
CA GLU A 53 4.90 16.27 -9.01
C GLU A 53 3.65 16.78 -8.30
N THR A 54 2.47 16.32 -8.72
CA THR A 54 1.20 16.66 -8.07
C THR A 54 1.17 16.20 -6.62
N LYS A 55 1.57 14.95 -6.35
CA LYS A 55 1.68 14.45 -4.96
C LYS A 55 2.76 15.18 -4.17
N GLU A 56 3.92 15.39 -4.76
CA GLU A 56 5.05 16.06 -4.12
C GLU A 56 4.77 17.53 -3.79
N THR A 57 3.85 18.19 -4.52
CA THR A 57 3.47 19.58 -4.28
C THR A 57 2.28 19.70 -3.32
N LEU A 58 1.22 18.93 -3.55
CA LEU A 58 -0.06 19.11 -2.85
C LEU A 58 -0.14 18.39 -1.51
N LEU A 59 0.52 17.23 -1.36
CA LEU A 59 0.50 16.48 -0.10
C LEU A 59 1.20 17.26 1.04
N PRO A 60 2.38 17.89 0.84
CA PRO A 60 3.01 18.68 1.90
C PRO A 60 2.15 19.85 2.38
N TRP A 61 1.37 20.49 1.49
CA TRP A 61 0.47 21.57 1.89
C TRP A 61 -0.53 21.09 2.96
N TRP A 62 -1.16 19.94 2.75
CA TRP A 62 -2.04 19.33 3.74
C TRP A 62 -1.31 18.93 5.03
N GLN A 63 -0.06 18.46 4.92
CA GLN A 63 0.76 18.12 6.09
C GLN A 63 1.08 19.34 6.97
N THR A 64 0.98 20.56 6.45
CA THR A 64 1.06 21.78 7.28
C THR A 64 -0.23 22.09 8.05
N LYS A 65 -1.32 21.37 7.79
CA LYS A 65 -2.67 21.60 8.35
C LYS A 65 -3.15 20.47 9.25
N THR A 66 -2.25 19.68 9.82
CA THR A 66 -2.57 18.46 10.59
C THR A 66 -3.38 18.72 11.86
N MET A 67 -3.30 19.93 12.43
CA MET A 67 -4.08 20.34 13.59
C MET A 67 -4.63 21.76 13.41
N ILE A 68 -5.90 21.96 13.78
CA ILE A 68 -6.55 23.27 13.88
C ILE A 68 -6.99 23.49 15.32
N ASP A 69 -6.57 24.62 15.90
CA ASP A 69 -7.04 25.06 17.20
C ASP A 69 -8.07 26.18 17.00
N ILE A 70 -9.35 25.87 17.20
CA ILE A 70 -10.45 26.81 16.93
C ILE A 70 -10.32 28.06 17.79
N ILE A 71 -9.91 27.95 19.06
CA ILE A 71 -9.81 29.13 19.93
C ILE A 71 -8.65 30.03 19.51
N LYS A 72 -7.52 29.44 19.08
CA LYS A 72 -6.34 30.23 18.66
C LYS A 72 -6.44 30.76 17.24
N ASP A 73 -6.93 29.94 16.31
CA ASP A 73 -6.89 30.21 14.86
C ASP A 73 -8.18 30.86 14.35
N TYR A 74 -9.33 30.53 14.94
CA TYR A 74 -10.66 30.96 14.50
C TYR A 74 -11.61 31.27 15.68
N PRO A 75 -11.23 32.16 16.61
CA PRO A 75 -11.97 32.39 17.86
C PRO A 75 -13.44 32.74 17.64
N GLU A 76 -13.76 33.41 16.53
CA GLU A 76 -15.13 33.77 16.13
C GLU A 76 -15.99 32.57 15.69
N GLN A 77 -15.37 31.42 15.37
CA GLN A 77 -16.03 30.20 14.90
C GLN A 77 -16.32 29.20 16.02
N ILE A 78 -16.02 29.52 17.30
CA ILE A 78 -16.17 28.58 18.41
C ILE A 78 -17.61 28.04 18.54
N SER A 79 -18.62 28.91 18.44
CA SER A 79 -20.02 28.48 18.53
C SER A 79 -20.43 27.56 17.38
N SER A 80 -20.02 27.88 16.14
CA SER A 80 -20.27 27.01 14.99
C SER A 80 -19.55 25.66 15.10
N PHE A 81 -18.36 25.64 15.72
CA PHE A 81 -17.65 24.40 16.01
C PHE A 81 -18.36 23.56 17.08
N GLU A 82 -18.85 24.17 18.15
CA GLU A 82 -19.64 23.50 19.19
C GLU A 82 -20.93 22.88 18.61
N GLU A 83 -21.64 23.62 17.76
CA GLU A 83 -22.83 23.15 17.05
C GLU A 83 -22.52 21.96 16.13
N LEU A 84 -21.43 22.05 15.35
CA LEU A 84 -20.98 20.95 14.49
C LEU A 84 -20.65 19.69 15.29
N VAL A 85 -19.90 19.83 16.40
CA VAL A 85 -19.57 18.70 17.27
C VAL A 85 -20.83 18.08 17.86
N ALA A 86 -21.80 18.90 18.27
CA ALA A 86 -23.09 18.42 18.77
C ALA A 86 -23.87 17.68 17.67
N GLU A 87 -23.92 18.21 16.44
CA GLU A 87 -24.59 17.55 15.32
C GLU A 87 -23.97 16.17 15.04
N ILE A 88 -22.64 16.09 14.92
CA ILE A 88 -21.93 14.84 14.64
C ILE A 88 -22.24 13.80 15.74
N LYS A 89 -22.24 14.21 17.02
CA LYS A 89 -22.56 13.32 18.16
C LYS A 89 -23.98 12.76 18.11
N THR A 90 -24.94 13.45 17.50
CA THR A 90 -26.32 12.96 17.38
C THR A 90 -26.50 11.91 16.28
N LYS A 91 -25.53 11.76 15.37
CA LYS A 91 -25.56 10.70 14.36
C LYS A 91 -25.17 9.36 15.02
N ASN A 92 -25.84 8.27 14.64
CA ASN A 92 -25.69 6.94 15.28
C ASN A 92 -24.26 6.39 15.29
N ASP A 93 -23.41 6.88 14.39
CA ASP A 93 -22.02 6.50 14.17
C ASP A 93 -21.02 7.61 14.54
N GLY A 94 -21.47 8.78 15.00
CA GLY A 94 -20.60 9.90 15.30
C GLY A 94 -19.88 10.44 14.05
N PHE A 95 -20.51 10.33 12.88
CA PHE A 95 -19.93 10.58 11.57
C PHE A 95 -20.80 11.51 10.72
N LEU A 96 -20.16 12.39 9.96
CA LEU A 96 -20.82 13.30 9.02
C LEU A 96 -19.94 13.52 7.79
N THR A 97 -20.48 13.34 6.59
CA THR A 97 -19.81 13.71 5.35
C THR A 97 -20.30 15.08 4.88
N LEU A 98 -19.37 16.00 4.65
CA LEU A 98 -19.60 17.30 4.02
C LEU A 98 -18.98 17.31 2.62
N THR A 99 -19.67 17.90 1.66
CA THR A 99 -19.15 18.17 0.31
C THR A 99 -19.15 19.68 0.05
N SER A 100 -18.42 20.15 -0.96
CA SER A 100 -18.21 21.57 -1.34
C SER A 100 -19.15 22.60 -0.71
N THR A 101 -20.46 22.54 -1.00
CA THR A 101 -21.44 23.51 -0.48
C THR A 101 -21.58 23.44 1.04
N ALA A 102 -21.74 22.24 1.60
CA ALA A 102 -21.89 22.04 3.04
C ALA A 102 -20.58 22.33 3.80
N ILE A 103 -19.42 22.12 3.17
CA ILE A 103 -18.12 22.55 3.73
C ILE A 103 -18.08 24.07 3.92
N SER A 104 -18.69 24.81 2.98
CA SER A 104 -18.64 26.28 2.96
C SER A 104 -19.43 26.94 4.10
N GLU A 105 -20.32 26.21 4.76
CA GLU A 105 -21.09 26.68 5.93
C GLU A 105 -20.21 26.88 7.17
N TYR A 106 -19.06 26.20 7.23
CA TYR A 106 -18.12 26.26 8.35
C TYR A 106 -16.88 27.03 7.94
N GLY A 107 -16.66 28.22 8.51
CA GLY A 107 -15.61 29.14 8.08
C GLY A 107 -14.21 28.53 8.07
N PHE A 108 -13.84 27.80 9.12
CA PHE A 108 -12.53 27.15 9.24
C PHE A 108 -12.33 25.99 8.23
N LEU A 109 -13.38 25.24 7.89
CA LEU A 109 -13.33 24.19 6.85
C LEU A 109 -13.30 24.80 5.44
N ASN A 110 -14.06 25.87 5.22
CA ASN A 110 -14.06 26.59 3.95
C ASN A 110 -12.67 27.17 3.63
N GLN A 111 -11.95 27.68 4.63
CA GLN A 111 -10.59 28.18 4.43
C GLN A 111 -9.61 27.07 4.02
N LEU A 112 -9.73 25.86 4.58
CA LEU A 112 -8.98 24.69 4.10
C LEU A 112 -9.31 24.38 2.63
N LEU A 113 -10.60 24.33 2.29
CA LEU A 113 -11.04 24.04 0.93
C LEU A 113 -10.54 25.08 -0.08
N ALA A 114 -10.68 26.37 0.24
CA ALA A 114 -10.27 27.47 -0.61
C ALA A 114 -8.73 27.53 -0.77
N GLY A 115 -8.00 27.34 0.33
CA GLY A 115 -6.53 27.29 0.32
C GLY A 115 -6.01 26.14 -0.54
N PHE A 116 -6.58 24.94 -0.42
CA PHE A 116 -6.20 23.81 -1.25
C PHE A 116 -6.49 24.06 -2.74
N LYS A 117 -7.69 24.57 -3.06
CA LYS A 117 -8.06 24.89 -4.45
C LYS A 117 -7.11 25.92 -5.07
N ALA A 118 -6.64 26.88 -4.30
CA ALA A 118 -5.64 27.85 -4.77
C ALA A 118 -4.32 27.17 -5.14
N GLU A 119 -3.76 26.32 -4.26
CA GLU A 119 -2.54 25.56 -4.55
C GLU A 119 -2.69 24.61 -5.73
N PHE A 120 -3.83 23.92 -5.81
CA PHE A 120 -4.16 23.06 -6.95
C PHE A 120 -4.14 23.85 -8.26
N ASN A 121 -4.82 25.01 -8.29
CA ASN A 121 -4.87 25.87 -9.47
C ASN A 121 -3.50 26.42 -9.86
N ASN A 122 -2.68 26.83 -8.89
CA ASN A 122 -1.32 27.31 -9.12
C ASN A 122 -0.45 26.23 -9.76
N LEU A 123 -0.48 25.00 -9.22
CA LEU A 123 0.25 23.86 -9.80
C LEU A 123 -0.27 23.54 -11.21
N ASN A 124 -1.58 23.50 -11.39
CA ASN A 124 -2.18 23.15 -12.68
C ASN A 124 -1.79 24.15 -13.77
N GLN A 125 -1.75 25.45 -13.43
CA GLN A 125 -1.27 26.50 -14.33
C GLN A 125 0.22 26.33 -14.66
N HIS A 126 1.06 26.07 -13.65
CA HIS A 126 2.49 25.82 -13.85
C HIS A 126 2.77 24.62 -14.77
N LEU A 127 2.02 23.53 -14.59
CA LEU A 127 2.11 22.34 -15.44
C LEU A 127 1.64 22.64 -16.87
N ARG A 128 0.55 23.42 -17.02
CA ARG A 128 0.07 23.85 -18.34
C ARG A 128 1.12 24.67 -19.08
N ASP A 129 1.77 25.60 -18.38
CA ASP A 129 2.80 26.47 -18.97
C ASP A 129 4.03 25.66 -19.39
N ARG A 130 4.44 24.66 -18.59
CA ARG A 130 5.56 23.77 -18.93
C ARG A 130 5.30 22.91 -20.16
N TYR A 131 4.07 22.43 -20.30
CA TYR A 131 3.66 21.53 -21.37
C TYR A 131 2.73 22.23 -22.37
N SER A 132 2.91 23.54 -22.58
CA SER A 132 1.97 24.41 -23.30
C SER A 132 1.60 23.91 -24.71
N ASN A 133 2.53 23.24 -25.39
CA ASN A 133 2.32 22.65 -26.71
C ASN A 133 1.25 21.55 -26.74
N TYR A 134 0.90 20.98 -25.57
CA TYR A 134 -0.05 19.88 -25.43
C TYR A 134 -1.37 20.31 -24.76
N TYR A 135 -1.41 21.51 -24.16
CA TYR A 135 -2.54 22.00 -23.36
C TYR A 135 -3.04 23.36 -23.88
N VAL A 136 -3.68 23.34 -25.05
CA VAL A 136 -4.30 24.53 -25.66
C VAL A 136 -5.57 24.90 -24.89
N ASP A 137 -6.55 23.99 -24.88
CA ASP A 137 -7.88 24.20 -24.27
C ASP A 137 -8.18 23.22 -23.11
N THR A 138 -7.17 22.47 -22.68
CA THR A 138 -7.29 21.48 -21.61
C THR A 138 -6.31 21.79 -20.49
N MET A 139 -6.56 21.22 -19.31
CA MET A 139 -5.69 21.34 -18.15
C MET A 139 -5.03 19.98 -17.82
N PRO A 140 -3.76 19.97 -17.37
CA PRO A 140 -3.07 18.77 -16.92
C PRO A 140 -3.78 18.05 -15.78
N LEU A 141 -4.38 18.80 -14.87
CA LEU A 141 -5.12 18.29 -13.72
C LEU A 141 -6.60 18.71 -13.82
N LEU A 142 -7.51 17.82 -13.46
CA LEU A 142 -8.93 18.13 -13.30
C LEU A 142 -9.39 17.80 -11.88
N LEU A 143 -10.08 18.75 -11.26
CA LEU A 143 -10.81 18.62 -10.00
C LEU A 143 -12.26 19.01 -10.27
N ARG A 144 -13.24 18.12 -10.10
CA ARG A 144 -14.65 18.47 -10.35
C ARG A 144 -15.23 19.23 -9.15
N GLU A 145 -16.29 19.99 -9.39
CA GLU A 145 -16.84 20.95 -8.42
C GLU A 145 -17.27 20.32 -7.08
N ASN A 146 -17.56 19.02 -7.03
CA ASN A 146 -18.00 18.28 -5.84
C ASN A 146 -17.11 17.07 -5.51
N ASP A 147 -15.89 17.03 -6.05
CA ASP A 147 -15.00 15.89 -5.82
C ASP A 147 -14.44 15.87 -4.39
N ILE A 148 -14.24 17.04 -3.78
CA ILE A 148 -13.70 17.13 -2.42
C ILE A 148 -14.80 16.83 -1.40
N SER A 149 -14.56 15.82 -0.56
CA SER A 149 -15.39 15.49 0.59
C SER A 149 -14.57 15.52 1.87
N PHE A 150 -15.19 16.04 2.93
CA PHE A 150 -14.68 16.00 4.29
C PHE A 150 -15.54 15.02 5.07
N ASP A 151 -14.92 13.97 5.60
CA ASP A 151 -15.53 12.95 6.42
C ASP A 151 -15.17 13.24 7.88
N LEU A 152 -16.13 13.75 8.64
CA LEU A 152 -15.94 14.26 10.00
C LEU A 152 -16.31 13.16 11.00
N HIS A 153 -15.40 12.90 11.93
CA HIS A 153 -15.57 11.91 12.99
C HIS A 153 -15.46 12.59 14.34
N ASN A 154 -16.45 12.41 15.21
CA ASN A 154 -16.35 12.90 16.59
C ASN A 154 -15.30 12.09 17.36
N ILE A 155 -14.40 12.79 18.07
CA ILE A 155 -13.43 12.17 18.98
C ILE A 155 -14.14 11.80 20.29
N ASN A 156 -14.07 10.53 20.69
CA ASN A 156 -14.78 10.04 21.86
C ASN A 156 -13.92 10.19 23.13
N PHE A 157 -13.86 11.42 23.66
CA PHE A 157 -13.10 11.72 24.88
C PHE A 157 -13.56 10.94 26.11
N ASP A 158 -14.84 10.56 26.21
CA ASP A 158 -15.34 9.77 27.34
C ASP A 158 -14.74 8.36 27.37
N LYS A 159 -14.59 7.73 26.21
CA LYS A 159 -13.91 6.44 26.10
C LYS A 159 -12.40 6.60 26.24
N ILE A 160 -11.81 7.64 25.64
CA ILE A 160 -10.37 7.90 25.78
C ILE A 160 -9.99 8.10 27.24
N ALA A 161 -10.71 8.92 27.99
CA ALA A 161 -10.46 9.18 29.41
C ALA A 161 -10.42 7.88 30.24
N LYS A 162 -11.31 6.91 29.94
CA LYS A 162 -11.29 5.58 30.57
C LYS A 162 -10.06 4.75 30.19
N LEU A 163 -9.57 4.88 28.96
CA LEU A 163 -8.39 4.14 28.47
C LEU A 163 -7.09 4.63 29.11
N ILE A 164 -6.95 5.95 29.29
CA ILE A 164 -5.75 6.58 29.84
C ILE A 164 -5.84 6.87 31.35
N GLU A 165 -6.90 6.37 32.01
CA GLU A 165 -7.19 6.57 33.44
C GLU A 165 -7.15 8.05 33.86
N ASP A 166 -7.70 8.93 33.01
CA ASP A 166 -7.73 10.38 33.22
C ASP A 166 -9.17 10.88 33.46
N SER A 167 -9.29 12.10 33.96
CA SER A 167 -10.60 12.74 34.16
C SER A 167 -11.12 13.30 32.83
N PRO A 168 -12.40 13.08 32.47
CA PRO A 168 -13.02 13.73 31.33
C PRO A 168 -12.96 15.26 31.50
N GLN A 169 -12.46 15.96 30.49
CA GLN A 169 -12.40 17.42 30.47
C GLN A 169 -13.26 17.98 29.32
N ALA A 170 -13.60 19.26 29.39
CA ALA A 170 -14.44 19.96 28.41
C ALA A 170 -13.69 20.26 27.08
N VAL A 171 -12.98 19.27 26.56
CA VAL A 171 -12.31 19.36 25.27
C VAL A 171 -13.20 18.77 24.20
N LEU A 172 -13.31 19.51 23.11
CA LEU A 172 -14.05 19.16 21.91
C LEU A 172 -13.04 18.89 20.80
N GLY A 173 -13.41 17.96 19.94
CA GLY A 173 -12.47 17.44 18.95
C GLY A 173 -13.17 16.64 17.89
N ILE A 174 -12.80 16.90 16.64
CA ILE A 174 -13.19 16.10 15.48
C ILE A 174 -11.94 15.74 14.69
N THR A 175 -11.97 14.57 14.07
CA THR A 175 -11.02 14.22 13.02
C THR A 175 -11.72 14.40 11.68
N VAL A 176 -11.14 15.23 10.82
CA VAL A 176 -11.59 15.48 9.46
C VAL A 176 -10.72 14.66 8.52
N GLN A 177 -11.31 13.64 7.91
CA GLN A 177 -10.70 12.87 6.83
C GLN A 177 -11.04 13.54 5.51
N VAL A 178 -10.04 14.16 4.89
CA VAL A 178 -10.19 14.84 3.61
C VAL A 178 -9.94 13.85 2.49
N ASN A 179 -10.86 13.79 1.54
CA ASN A 179 -10.75 12.99 0.34
C ASN A 179 -10.84 13.90 -0.89
N THR A 180 -9.77 13.95 -1.67
CA THR A 180 -9.65 14.81 -2.85
C THR A 180 -9.28 13.97 -4.08
N PRO A 181 -10.28 13.33 -4.72
CA PRO A 181 -10.07 12.68 -6.00
C PRO A 181 -9.81 13.73 -7.08
N TYR A 182 -8.85 13.43 -7.96
CA TYR A 182 -8.50 14.29 -9.08
C TYR A 182 -8.06 13.43 -10.27
N GLU A 183 -8.08 14.02 -11.46
CA GLU A 183 -7.69 13.36 -12.69
C GLU A 183 -6.39 13.98 -13.23
N VAL A 184 -5.43 13.14 -13.60
CA VAL A 184 -4.20 13.55 -14.29
C VAL A 184 -4.34 13.21 -15.77
N ARG A 185 -4.09 14.16 -16.65
CA ARG A 185 -4.33 14.04 -18.10
C ARG A 185 -3.09 14.40 -18.89
N PHE A 186 -2.75 13.64 -19.93
CA PHE A 186 -1.74 14.01 -20.93
C PHE A 186 -2.06 13.36 -22.28
N LYS A 187 -2.18 14.15 -23.36
CA LYS A 187 -2.47 13.67 -24.74
C LYS A 187 -3.53 12.57 -24.86
N GLY A 188 -4.69 12.76 -24.22
CA GLY A 188 -5.80 11.78 -24.26
C GLY A 188 -5.65 10.60 -23.31
N LEU A 189 -4.49 10.42 -22.67
CA LEU A 189 -4.34 9.55 -21.50
C LEU A 189 -4.91 10.26 -20.28
N SER A 190 -5.58 9.47 -19.44
CA SER A 190 -6.15 9.93 -18.17
C SER A 190 -5.96 8.86 -17.10
N VAL A 191 -5.59 9.29 -15.90
CA VAL A 191 -5.53 8.44 -14.71
C VAL A 191 -6.16 9.17 -13.53
N LEU A 192 -7.04 8.48 -12.82
CA LEU A 192 -7.57 8.95 -11.55
C LEU A 192 -6.52 8.75 -10.47
N ASP A 193 -6.37 9.74 -9.62
CA ASP A 193 -5.58 9.67 -8.40
C ASP A 193 -6.33 10.38 -7.27
N ASN A 194 -5.83 10.25 -6.04
CA ASN A 194 -6.52 10.74 -4.86
C ASN A 194 -5.52 11.21 -3.81
N ILE A 195 -5.85 12.34 -3.17
CA ILE A 195 -5.18 12.80 -1.96
C ILE A 195 -6.11 12.53 -0.78
N GLN A 196 -5.63 11.71 0.15
CA GLN A 196 -6.31 11.42 1.41
C GLN A 196 -5.44 11.87 2.58
N VAL A 197 -5.98 12.72 3.44
CA VAL A 197 -5.28 13.23 4.63
C VAL A 197 -6.24 13.33 5.81
N SER A 198 -5.70 13.22 7.02
CA SER A 198 -6.47 13.41 8.26
C SER A 198 -5.99 14.66 8.98
N ILE A 199 -6.95 15.46 9.45
CA ILE A 199 -6.72 16.69 10.20
C ILE A 199 -7.49 16.59 11.51
N THR A 200 -6.87 16.98 12.62
CA THR A 200 -7.58 17.06 13.90
C THR A 200 -7.95 18.51 14.22
N THR A 201 -9.22 18.77 14.47
CA THR A 201 -9.70 20.11 14.87
C THR A 201 -10.16 20.04 16.32
N THR A 202 -9.73 20.99 17.16
CA THR A 202 -10.05 21.02 18.60
C THR A 202 -10.20 22.45 19.11
N ASN A 203 -10.83 22.60 20.27
CA ASN A 203 -10.84 23.86 21.01
C ASN A 203 -9.59 24.05 21.91
N ASP A 204 -8.78 23.00 22.15
CA ASP A 204 -7.57 23.08 22.97
C ASP A 204 -6.48 22.16 22.43
N SER A 205 -5.59 22.71 21.60
CA SER A 205 -4.48 21.96 21.01
C SER A 205 -3.44 21.48 22.03
N GLU A 206 -3.20 22.23 23.11
CA GLU A 206 -2.17 21.87 24.08
C GLU A 206 -2.61 20.65 24.90
N PHE A 207 -3.85 20.68 25.36
CA PHE A 207 -4.44 19.55 26.07
C PHE A 207 -4.60 18.32 25.17
N LEU A 208 -5.06 18.51 23.93
CA LEU A 208 -5.20 17.41 22.98
C LEU A 208 -3.86 16.71 22.71
N ASN A 209 -2.77 17.47 22.55
CA ASN A 209 -1.44 16.90 22.35
C ASN A 209 -1.01 16.00 23.52
N ASN A 210 -1.32 16.39 24.76
CA ASN A 210 -1.06 15.58 25.95
C ASN A 210 -1.90 14.29 25.94
N ILE A 211 -3.18 14.37 25.56
CA ILE A 211 -4.02 13.18 25.38
C ILE A 211 -3.44 12.24 24.32
N GLN A 212 -3.01 12.77 23.17
CA GLN A 212 -2.42 11.96 22.10
C GLN A 212 -1.17 11.21 22.59
N ASP A 213 -0.27 11.88 23.32
CA ASP A 213 0.92 11.25 23.90
C ASP A 213 0.54 10.10 24.87
N LYS A 214 -0.51 10.30 25.69
CA LYS A 214 -1.02 9.25 26.59
C LYS A 214 -1.67 8.08 25.85
N VAL A 215 -2.43 8.35 24.79
CA VAL A 215 -3.09 7.32 23.96
C VAL A 215 -2.07 6.48 23.20
N GLU A 216 -1.03 7.11 22.65
CA GLU A 216 0.08 6.38 22.02
C GLU A 216 0.80 5.47 23.02
N ASN A 217 1.11 5.98 24.20
CA ASN A 217 1.72 5.19 25.28
C ASN A 217 0.82 4.04 25.72
N TYR A 218 -0.49 4.27 25.85
CA TYR A 218 -1.46 3.21 26.11
C TYR A 218 -1.40 2.14 25.03
N PHE A 219 -1.38 2.51 23.74
CA PHE A 219 -1.33 1.55 22.65
C PHE A 219 -0.04 0.72 22.65
N VAL A 220 1.12 1.34 22.91
CA VAL A 220 2.40 0.61 23.05
C VAL A 220 2.35 -0.35 24.24
N ASN A 221 1.80 0.06 25.38
CA ASN A 221 1.60 -0.80 26.56
C ASN A 221 0.64 -1.96 26.27
N PHE A 222 -0.42 -1.68 25.52
CA PHE A 222 -1.39 -2.66 25.05
C PHE A 222 -0.70 -3.71 24.18
N LEU A 223 0.13 -3.30 23.19
CA LEU A 223 0.87 -4.22 22.35
C LEU A 223 1.82 -5.10 23.16
N ASP A 224 2.57 -4.53 24.10
CA ASP A 224 3.46 -5.29 24.98
C ASP A 224 2.68 -6.33 25.79
N THR A 225 1.59 -5.92 26.44
CA THR A 225 0.72 -6.84 27.21
C THR A 225 0.15 -7.95 26.32
N PHE A 226 -0.33 -7.57 25.14
CA PHE A 226 -0.91 -8.48 24.16
C PHE A 226 0.11 -9.51 23.66
N PHE A 227 1.31 -9.08 23.29
CA PHE A 227 2.37 -9.96 22.82
C PHE A 227 2.95 -10.81 23.95
N LYS A 228 3.07 -10.28 25.17
CA LYS A 228 3.55 -11.03 26.34
C LYS A 228 2.71 -12.27 26.64
N VAL A 229 1.38 -12.17 26.55
CA VAL A 229 0.47 -13.34 26.70
C VAL A 229 0.74 -14.42 25.65
N LYS A 230 1.33 -14.06 24.51
CA LYS A 230 1.74 -14.96 23.44
C LYS A 230 3.23 -15.31 23.48
N ASN A 231 3.92 -15.06 24.59
CA ASN A 231 5.37 -15.20 24.72
C ASN A 231 6.15 -14.43 23.63
N TYR A 232 5.64 -13.26 23.25
CA TYR A 232 6.17 -12.42 22.16
C TYR A 232 6.24 -13.13 20.80
N ARG A 233 5.43 -14.18 20.59
CA ARG A 233 5.33 -14.91 19.33
C ARG A 233 3.96 -14.71 18.69
N ILE A 234 3.96 -14.25 17.45
CA ILE A 234 2.77 -14.22 16.60
C ILE A 234 2.86 -15.43 15.69
N ILE A 235 1.95 -16.39 15.88
CA ILE A 235 1.92 -17.63 15.09
C ILE A 235 1.11 -17.36 13.83
N SER A 236 1.75 -17.52 12.68
CA SER A 236 1.14 -17.50 11.36
C SER A 236 0.57 -18.87 11.04
N GLU A 237 -0.61 -18.86 10.43
CA GLU A 237 -1.16 -20.05 9.79
C GLU A 237 -0.65 -20.23 8.35
N GLN A 238 0.05 -19.24 7.80
CA GLN A 238 0.51 -19.23 6.41
C GLN A 238 2.00 -18.88 6.31
N SER A 239 2.69 -19.57 5.41
CA SER A 239 4.11 -19.33 5.11
C SER A 239 4.35 -17.96 4.45
N SER A 240 3.38 -17.44 3.68
CA SER A 240 3.43 -16.09 3.12
C SER A 240 2.95 -15.06 4.15
N ILE A 241 3.84 -14.14 4.51
CA ILE A 241 3.50 -13.08 5.46
C ILE A 241 2.61 -12.06 4.77
N ASN A 242 1.29 -12.18 4.91
CA ASN A 242 0.42 -11.05 4.61
C ASN A 242 0.67 -9.97 5.68
N LYS A 243 1.09 -8.77 5.23
CA LYS A 243 1.38 -7.59 6.05
C LYS A 243 0.22 -7.24 6.99
N ASP A 244 -1.00 -7.66 6.65
CA ASP A 244 -2.22 -7.33 7.38
C ASP A 244 -2.61 -8.35 8.48
N ILE A 245 -1.93 -9.50 8.61
CA ILE A 245 -2.28 -10.53 9.62
C ILE A 245 -2.17 -9.98 11.05
N VAL A 246 -1.04 -9.33 11.35
CA VAL A 246 -0.78 -8.75 12.68
C VAL A 246 -1.87 -7.72 13.03
N LEU A 247 -2.27 -6.92 12.05
CA LEU A 247 -3.26 -5.87 12.22
C LEU A 247 -4.67 -6.43 12.39
N SER A 248 -5.03 -7.46 11.63
CA SER A 248 -6.32 -8.15 11.77
C SER A 248 -6.48 -8.72 13.19
N ILE A 249 -5.39 -9.24 13.76
CA ILE A 249 -5.36 -9.74 15.14
C ILE A 249 -5.51 -8.59 16.15
N ILE A 250 -4.75 -7.51 16.00
CA ILE A 250 -4.82 -6.33 16.88
C ILE A 250 -6.21 -5.69 16.83
N SER A 251 -6.76 -5.45 15.64
CA SER A 251 -8.09 -4.87 15.43
C SER A 251 -9.19 -5.74 16.04
N LYS A 252 -9.08 -7.07 15.93
CA LYS A 252 -10.03 -8.00 16.57
C LYS A 252 -9.97 -7.92 18.10
N GLU A 253 -8.76 -7.83 18.67
CA GLU A 253 -8.57 -7.71 20.11
C GLU A 253 -9.13 -6.38 20.65
N LEU A 254 -8.81 -5.25 20.00
CA LEU A 254 -9.33 -3.93 20.39
C LEU A 254 -10.85 -3.85 20.24
N LYS A 255 -11.41 -4.40 19.16
CA LYS A 255 -12.86 -4.52 18.98
C LYS A 255 -13.50 -5.36 20.09
N GLY A 256 -12.86 -6.46 20.52
CA GLY A 256 -13.29 -7.27 21.65
C GLY A 256 -13.32 -6.50 22.97
N ARG A 257 -12.46 -5.49 23.11
CA ARG A 257 -12.43 -4.55 24.25
C ARG A 257 -13.36 -3.35 24.09
N ASN A 258 -14.20 -3.33 23.04
CA ASN A 258 -15.08 -2.22 22.68
C ASN A 258 -14.32 -0.88 22.43
N ILE A 259 -13.10 -0.99 21.91
CA ILE A 259 -12.26 0.13 21.50
C ILE A 259 -12.38 0.29 20.00
N LEU A 260 -12.82 1.47 19.56
CA LEU A 260 -12.81 1.83 18.15
C LEU A 260 -11.36 2.05 17.71
N PHE A 261 -10.91 1.25 16.74
CA PHE A 261 -9.59 1.36 16.17
C PHE A 261 -9.71 1.43 14.65
N GLN A 262 -9.23 2.53 14.08
CA GLN A 262 -9.20 2.73 12.63
C GLN A 262 -7.75 2.84 12.18
N HIS A 263 -7.46 2.22 11.04
CA HIS A 263 -6.16 2.30 10.39
C HIS A 263 -6.42 2.46 8.89
N HIS A 264 -6.14 3.64 8.35
CA HIS A 264 -6.16 3.82 6.91
C HIS A 264 -4.75 3.64 6.39
N ILE A 265 -4.53 2.58 5.60
CA ILE A 265 -3.26 2.15 5.00
C ILE A 265 -2.45 1.22 5.92
N SER A 266 -1.70 0.32 5.29
CA SER A 266 -0.95 -0.76 5.91
C SER A 266 0.07 -0.27 6.93
N PHE A 267 0.17 -1.02 8.02
CA PHE A 267 1.31 -0.96 8.93
C PHE A 267 2.57 -1.18 8.10
N THR A 268 3.40 -0.15 7.96
CA THR A 268 4.71 -0.34 7.36
C THR A 268 5.60 -0.86 8.47
N LEU A 269 5.55 -2.17 8.71
CA LEU A 269 6.62 -2.84 9.43
C LEU A 269 7.93 -2.59 8.70
N PRO A 270 9.07 -2.53 9.40
CA PRO A 270 10.38 -2.66 8.77
C PRO A 270 10.27 -3.88 7.88
N MET A 271 10.45 -3.67 6.58
CA MET A 271 10.93 -4.69 5.67
C MET A 271 10.49 -6.13 6.05
N ILE A 272 9.20 -6.44 5.87
CA ILE A 272 8.91 -7.60 5.00
C ILE A 272 9.21 -7.11 3.57
N ARG A 273 10.46 -6.68 3.34
CA ARG A 273 11.06 -6.56 2.02
C ARG A 273 11.42 -8.00 1.73
N ASP A 274 11.36 -8.35 0.48
CA ASP A 274 11.42 -9.71 -0.06
C ASP A 274 12.76 -10.45 0.22
N ASN A 275 13.58 -9.96 1.16
CA ASN A 275 14.90 -10.44 1.56
C ASN A 275 15.06 -10.70 3.07
N ALA A 276 14.04 -10.44 3.91
CA ALA A 276 14.15 -10.62 5.37
C ALA A 276 13.12 -11.60 5.95
N SER A 277 12.38 -12.31 5.10
CA SER A 277 11.87 -13.61 5.51
C SER A 277 13.01 -14.60 5.31
N ALA A 278 13.21 -15.48 6.28
CA ALA A 278 14.17 -16.58 6.17
C ALA A 278 13.82 -17.59 5.01
N LEU A 279 12.82 -17.24 4.19
CA LEU A 279 12.25 -17.99 3.08
C LEU A 279 12.81 -17.60 1.70
N HIS A 280 13.64 -16.54 1.60
CA HIS A 280 14.26 -16.12 0.34
C HIS A 280 15.78 -15.98 0.48
N LYS A 281 16.50 -16.97 -0.03
CA LYS A 281 17.98 -17.02 -0.06
C LYS A 281 18.60 -15.99 -1.00
N TYR A 282 17.87 -15.56 -2.04
CA TYR A 282 18.36 -14.57 -3.00
C TYR A 282 17.31 -13.52 -3.30
N SER A 283 17.74 -12.26 -3.29
CA SER A 283 16.98 -11.12 -3.81
C SER A 283 17.05 -10.99 -5.34
N TYR A 284 17.90 -11.80 -5.97
CA TYR A 284 18.17 -11.79 -7.41
C TYR A 284 18.12 -13.22 -7.92
N PHE A 285 17.23 -13.48 -8.87
CA PHE A 285 17.00 -14.80 -9.42
C PHE A 285 17.82 -14.95 -10.71
N TYR A 286 18.95 -15.67 -10.66
CA TYR A 286 19.84 -15.87 -11.81
C TYR A 286 19.44 -17.12 -12.61
N LYS A 287 20.01 -17.31 -13.81
CA LYS A 287 19.75 -18.50 -14.65
C LYS A 287 20.02 -19.82 -13.92
N TYR A 288 21.02 -19.86 -13.04
CA TYR A 288 21.33 -21.01 -12.18
C TYR A 288 20.35 -21.17 -10.99
N ASN A 289 19.50 -20.18 -10.72
CA ASN A 289 18.39 -20.33 -9.76
C ASN A 289 17.12 -20.86 -10.42
N SER A 290 17.13 -21.02 -11.75
CA SER A 290 15.98 -21.51 -12.51
C SER A 290 15.99 -23.03 -12.62
N VAL A 291 14.79 -23.61 -12.74
CA VAL A 291 14.64 -25.01 -13.16
C VAL A 291 15.36 -25.27 -14.49
N LEU A 292 15.62 -24.24 -15.30
CA LEU A 292 16.42 -24.35 -16.53
C LEU A 292 17.85 -24.85 -16.31
N GLU A 293 18.43 -24.71 -15.11
CA GLU A 293 19.73 -25.34 -14.79
C GLU A 293 19.59 -26.86 -14.61
N TRP A 294 18.40 -27.33 -14.22
CA TRP A 294 18.10 -28.76 -14.11
C TRP A 294 17.82 -29.42 -15.45
N VAL A 295 17.35 -28.65 -16.43
CA VAL A 295 16.92 -29.16 -17.74
C VAL A 295 18.03 -29.08 -18.80
N GLY A 296 19.31 -29.16 -18.40
CA GLY A 296 20.47 -29.04 -19.31
C GLY A 296 20.23 -29.77 -20.63
N GLU A 297 20.46 -29.06 -21.76
CA GLU A 297 20.24 -29.49 -23.16
C GLU A 297 19.59 -30.89 -23.36
N GLY A 298 18.28 -30.99 -23.07
CA GLY A 298 17.52 -32.23 -23.25
C GLY A 298 16.62 -32.55 -22.06
N TYR A 299 15.32 -32.65 -22.33
CA TYR A 299 14.28 -32.79 -21.32
C TYR A 299 14.10 -34.25 -20.88
N ASP A 300 14.30 -34.59 -19.59
CA ASP A 300 13.95 -35.90 -19.02
C ASP A 300 12.70 -35.80 -18.11
N PRO A 301 11.51 -36.21 -18.61
CA PRO A 301 10.26 -36.18 -17.84
C PRO A 301 10.31 -36.96 -16.53
N GLN A 302 11.18 -37.96 -16.40
CA GLN A 302 11.26 -38.80 -15.21
C GLN A 302 11.89 -38.06 -14.01
N GLN A 303 12.62 -36.98 -14.26
CA GLN A 303 13.28 -36.19 -13.22
C GLN A 303 12.38 -35.06 -12.67
N LEU A 304 11.26 -34.75 -13.34
CA LEU A 304 10.31 -33.70 -12.98
C LEU A 304 9.31 -34.19 -11.90
N THR A 305 9.83 -34.65 -10.77
CA THR A 305 9.04 -35.07 -9.61
C THR A 305 8.89 -33.92 -8.61
N TRP A 306 7.81 -33.93 -7.82
CA TRP A 306 7.61 -32.94 -6.77
C TRP A 306 8.69 -33.02 -5.69
N GLN A 307 9.26 -34.20 -5.43
CA GLN A 307 10.34 -34.40 -4.48
C GLN A 307 11.63 -33.73 -4.93
N ASN A 308 11.97 -33.88 -6.21
CA ASN A 308 13.14 -33.23 -6.80
C ASN A 308 12.91 -31.71 -6.76
N PHE A 309 11.79 -31.22 -7.28
CA PHE A 309 11.48 -29.79 -7.23
C PHE A 309 11.49 -29.21 -5.82
N LEU A 310 10.92 -29.92 -4.84
CA LEU A 310 10.96 -29.51 -3.44
C LEU A 310 12.41 -29.39 -2.94
N SER A 311 13.26 -30.36 -3.26
CA SER A 311 14.67 -30.36 -2.87
C SER A 311 15.42 -29.17 -3.50
N PHE A 312 15.22 -28.91 -4.79
CA PHE A 312 15.72 -27.71 -5.47
C PHE A 312 15.31 -26.44 -4.76
N TYR A 313 14.01 -26.33 -4.52
CA TYR A 313 13.39 -25.12 -4.01
C TYR A 313 13.91 -24.84 -2.60
N LYS A 314 14.03 -25.87 -1.76
CA LYS A 314 14.66 -25.74 -0.44
C LYS A 314 16.12 -25.28 -0.52
N GLU A 315 16.90 -25.79 -1.46
CA GLU A 315 18.34 -25.45 -1.59
C GLU A 315 18.57 -24.03 -2.14
N LYS A 316 17.80 -23.66 -3.18
CA LYS A 316 18.03 -22.45 -3.95
C LYS A 316 17.17 -21.27 -3.50
N MET A 317 15.96 -21.53 -3.01
CA MET A 317 15.00 -20.47 -2.70
C MET A 317 14.92 -20.19 -1.22
N ILE A 318 15.08 -21.18 -0.36
CA ILE A 318 14.92 -21.01 1.10
C ILE A 318 16.28 -21.00 1.79
N ASP A 319 16.46 -20.09 2.75
CA ASP A 319 17.71 -19.97 3.50
C ASP A 319 17.64 -20.71 4.83
N PHE A 320 17.51 -22.04 4.77
CA PHE A 320 17.43 -22.91 5.96
C PHE A 320 18.60 -22.76 6.95
N GLU A 321 19.76 -22.30 6.47
CA GLU A 321 20.94 -22.08 7.32
C GLU A 321 20.73 -20.90 8.28
N ASN A 322 19.98 -19.87 7.85
CA ASN A 322 19.71 -18.68 8.64
C ASN A 322 18.32 -18.65 9.27
N ILE A 323 17.43 -19.62 8.97
CA ILE A 323 16.15 -19.73 9.69
C ILE A 323 16.40 -20.18 11.12
N LYS A 324 16.16 -19.29 12.08
CA LYS A 324 16.17 -19.65 13.49
C LYS A 324 14.98 -20.58 13.79
N VAL A 325 15.25 -21.71 14.44
CA VAL A 325 14.23 -22.62 14.97
C VAL A 325 14.18 -22.48 16.48
N GLU A 326 13.00 -22.22 17.03
CA GLU A 326 12.76 -22.15 18.46
C GLU A 326 11.49 -22.91 18.82
N ASP A 327 11.57 -23.84 19.78
CA ASP A 327 10.42 -24.60 20.31
C ASP A 327 9.51 -25.23 19.23
N GLY A 328 10.11 -25.69 18.13
CA GLY A 328 9.36 -26.29 17.01
C GLY A 328 8.76 -25.29 16.01
N TYR A 329 9.10 -24.01 16.11
CA TYR A 329 8.69 -22.95 15.19
C TYR A 329 9.86 -22.43 14.38
N TYR A 330 9.63 -22.13 13.10
CA TYR A 330 10.52 -21.27 12.31
C TYR A 330 10.23 -19.81 12.64
N VAL A 331 11.29 -19.03 12.93
CA VAL A 331 11.20 -17.57 13.06
C VAL A 331 11.29 -16.95 11.68
N LEU A 332 10.16 -16.42 11.21
CA LEU A 332 10.03 -15.87 9.86
C LEU A 332 10.47 -14.42 9.79
N ASN A 333 10.14 -13.61 10.81
CA ASN A 333 10.54 -12.21 10.88
C ASN A 333 10.54 -11.72 12.33
N LYS A 334 11.23 -10.62 12.55
CA LYS A 334 11.35 -9.92 13.82
C LYS A 334 10.64 -8.58 13.73
N ILE A 335 9.86 -8.27 14.76
CA ILE A 335 9.10 -7.04 14.89
C ILE A 335 9.69 -6.27 16.06
N GLU A 336 10.35 -5.17 15.77
CA GLU A 336 10.99 -4.31 16.79
C GLU A 336 10.32 -2.94 16.88
N TRP A 337 9.72 -2.47 15.77
CA TRP A 337 9.09 -1.17 15.69
C TRP A 337 7.97 -1.20 14.65
N PHE A 338 7.19 -0.13 14.62
CA PHE A 338 6.17 0.09 13.61
C PHE A 338 6.01 1.56 13.20
N ILE A 339 5.35 1.81 12.07
CA ILE A 339 4.92 3.15 11.67
C ILE A 339 3.38 3.19 11.67
N PRO A 340 2.74 3.97 12.57
CA PRO A 340 1.28 4.07 12.69
C PRO A 340 0.67 5.02 11.66
N LYS A 341 0.71 4.65 10.38
CA LYS A 341 0.12 5.48 9.30
C LYS A 341 -1.38 5.64 9.50
N ASN A 342 -1.80 6.86 9.81
CA ASN A 342 -3.20 7.24 10.05
C ASN A 342 -3.91 6.36 11.08
N PHE A 343 -3.21 6.00 12.17
CA PHE A 343 -3.82 5.25 13.25
C PHE A 343 -4.72 6.16 14.08
N MET A 344 -5.92 5.67 14.39
CA MET A 344 -6.84 6.36 15.28
C MET A 344 -7.39 5.40 16.32
N ILE A 345 -7.42 5.86 17.57
CA ILE A 345 -8.15 5.22 18.67
C ILE A 345 -9.30 6.15 19.03
N GLU A 346 -10.54 5.64 19.00
CA GLU A 346 -11.73 6.43 19.32
C GLU A 346 -11.81 7.73 18.50
N ASN A 347 -11.45 7.60 17.22
CA ASN A 347 -11.31 8.67 16.22
C ASN A 347 -10.24 9.72 16.52
N LEU A 348 -9.47 9.59 17.60
CA LEU A 348 -8.30 10.43 17.85
C LEU A 348 -7.11 9.90 17.06
N LEU A 349 -6.61 10.72 16.14
CA LEU A 349 -5.41 10.44 15.38
C LEU A 349 -4.18 10.40 16.29
N PHE A 350 -3.24 9.48 16.04
CA PHE A 350 -1.95 9.51 16.72
C PHE A 350 -1.22 10.82 16.36
N LYS A 351 -0.37 11.31 17.24
CA LYS A 351 0.50 12.46 16.96
C LYS A 351 1.66 12.05 16.05
N ASN A 352 2.24 10.88 16.29
CA ASN A 352 3.40 10.33 15.59
C ASN A 352 3.03 9.43 14.38
N ASN A 353 2.12 9.88 13.49
CA ASN A 353 1.56 9.04 12.40
C ASN A 353 2.53 8.58 11.31
N PHE A 354 3.75 9.12 11.25
CA PHE A 354 4.72 8.82 10.20
C PHE A 354 6.12 8.51 10.74
N SER A 355 6.24 8.40 12.06
CA SER A 355 7.49 8.13 12.75
C SER A 355 7.53 6.68 13.22
N TYR A 356 8.74 6.16 13.39
CA TYR A 356 8.97 4.86 14.01
C TYR A 356 8.58 4.91 15.49
N ILE A 357 7.75 3.96 15.91
CA ILE A 357 7.45 3.68 17.31
C ILE A 357 8.05 2.34 17.66
N ASP A 358 8.98 2.34 18.62
CA ASP A 358 9.60 1.13 19.12
C ASP A 358 8.63 0.32 19.99
N LEU A 359 8.64 -1.00 19.80
CA LEU A 359 8.02 -1.92 20.73
C LEU A 359 8.89 -2.02 21.98
N LYS A 360 8.27 -2.18 23.15
CA LYS A 360 9.00 -2.40 24.41
C LYS A 360 9.89 -3.64 24.38
N GLU A 361 9.37 -4.69 23.77
CA GLU A 361 10.04 -5.97 23.62
C GLU A 361 9.90 -6.48 22.19
N LYS A 362 10.95 -7.17 21.75
CA LYS A 362 11.05 -7.70 20.39
C LYS A 362 10.06 -8.85 20.25
N SER A 363 9.19 -8.75 19.26
CA SER A 363 8.23 -9.79 18.94
C SER A 363 8.63 -10.54 17.68
N TYR A 364 8.22 -11.80 17.57
CA TYR A 364 8.62 -12.69 16.49
C TYR A 364 7.41 -13.18 15.72
N PHE A 365 7.44 -13.01 14.41
CA PHE A 365 6.52 -13.69 13.52
C PHE A 365 7.04 -15.10 13.27
N THR A 366 6.24 -16.11 13.57
CA THR A 366 6.65 -17.50 13.61
C THR A 366 5.64 -18.38 12.87
N ILE A 367 6.07 -19.54 12.38
CA ILE A 367 5.19 -20.59 11.87
C ILE A 367 5.62 -21.92 12.44
N LEU A 368 4.65 -22.79 12.74
CA LEU A 368 4.95 -24.13 13.21
C LEU A 368 5.74 -24.88 12.12
N LYS A 369 6.88 -25.47 12.47
CA LYS A 369 7.79 -26.10 11.51
C LYS A 369 7.10 -27.18 10.68
N THR A 370 6.32 -28.05 11.32
CA THR A 370 5.57 -29.13 10.65
C THR A 370 4.55 -28.59 9.65
N GLN A 371 3.85 -27.52 10.03
CA GLN A 371 2.88 -26.85 9.17
C GLN A 371 3.57 -26.20 7.96
N PHE A 372 4.69 -25.50 8.18
CA PHE A 372 5.45 -24.91 7.09
C PHE A 372 5.97 -25.99 6.12
N ASP A 373 6.57 -27.06 6.67
CA ASP A 373 7.11 -28.16 5.87
C ASP A 373 6.00 -28.83 5.04
N GLN A 374 4.81 -29.02 5.61
CA GLN A 374 3.62 -29.54 4.90
C GLN A 374 3.15 -28.60 3.79
N GLN A 375 3.01 -27.30 4.09
CA GLN A 375 2.60 -26.31 3.09
C GLN A 375 3.58 -26.24 1.92
N LEU A 376 4.87 -26.39 2.18
CA LEU A 376 5.91 -26.40 1.17
C LEU A 376 5.85 -27.67 0.30
N GLU A 377 5.54 -28.82 0.90
CA GLU A 377 5.31 -30.07 0.17
C GLU A 377 4.08 -29.98 -0.74
N GLU A 378 2.97 -29.45 -0.24
CA GLU A 378 1.75 -29.22 -1.02
C GLU A 378 2.01 -28.26 -2.19
N PHE A 379 2.74 -27.17 -1.94
CA PHE A 379 3.18 -26.24 -2.96
C PHE A 379 3.99 -26.94 -4.06
N ALA A 380 4.97 -27.79 -3.70
CA ALA A 380 5.79 -28.51 -4.66
C ALA A 380 4.96 -29.48 -5.53
N LYS A 381 4.02 -30.20 -4.91
CA LYS A 381 3.11 -31.11 -5.62
C LYS A 381 2.26 -30.39 -6.65
N VAL A 382 1.62 -29.28 -6.26
CA VAL A 382 0.76 -28.53 -7.17
C VAL A 382 1.57 -27.86 -8.27
N THR A 383 2.73 -27.31 -7.95
CA THR A 383 3.59 -26.63 -8.93
C THR A 383 4.07 -27.58 -10.02
N ILE A 384 4.43 -28.81 -9.67
CA ILE A 384 4.86 -29.82 -10.64
C ILE A 384 3.70 -30.40 -11.45
N ASP A 385 2.53 -30.59 -10.84
CA ASP A 385 1.31 -30.95 -11.60
C ASP A 385 0.92 -29.85 -12.59
N TYR A 386 1.11 -28.57 -12.25
CA TYR A 386 0.88 -27.45 -13.16
C TYR A 386 1.96 -27.32 -14.23
N ASN A 387 3.23 -27.39 -13.86
CA ASN A 387 4.37 -27.25 -14.78
C ASN A 387 4.48 -28.42 -15.74
N SER A 388 4.14 -29.64 -15.33
CA SER A 388 3.96 -30.73 -16.29
C SER A 388 2.88 -30.33 -17.31
N LYS A 389 1.70 -29.85 -16.89
CA LYS A 389 0.66 -29.42 -17.84
C LYS A 389 1.05 -28.23 -18.75
N LEU A 390 1.92 -27.33 -18.30
CA LEU A 390 2.34 -26.13 -19.03
C LEU A 390 3.57 -26.39 -19.93
N ALA A 391 4.63 -26.97 -19.37
CA ALA A 391 5.88 -27.29 -20.07
C ALA A 391 5.69 -28.40 -21.12
N PHE A 392 4.70 -29.28 -20.95
CA PHE A 392 4.35 -30.28 -21.97
C PHE A 392 3.38 -29.78 -23.05
N LYS A 393 2.96 -28.51 -23.03
CA LYS A 393 2.03 -27.94 -24.04
C LYS A 393 2.50 -26.69 -24.75
N ILE A 394 3.42 -25.92 -24.16
CA ILE A 394 4.04 -24.79 -24.85
C ILE A 394 5.17 -25.36 -25.69
N ASP A 395 5.10 -25.15 -27.00
CA ASP A 395 6.18 -25.47 -27.91
C ASP A 395 7.48 -24.79 -27.43
N GLN A 396 8.58 -25.56 -27.43
CA GLN A 396 9.85 -25.10 -26.88
C GLN A 396 10.35 -23.82 -27.58
N ASP A 397 10.03 -23.63 -28.86
CA ASP A 397 10.40 -22.43 -29.63
C ASP A 397 9.53 -21.24 -29.26
N ILE A 398 8.25 -21.45 -28.92
CA ILE A 398 7.38 -20.41 -28.35
C ILE A 398 7.89 -19.97 -26.97
N PHE A 399 8.26 -20.92 -26.11
CA PHE A 399 8.84 -20.61 -24.81
C PHE A 399 10.17 -19.84 -24.95
N ASN A 400 11.03 -20.30 -25.85
CA ASN A 400 12.30 -19.64 -26.16
C ASN A 400 12.10 -18.24 -26.78
N SER A 401 11.05 -18.05 -27.59
CA SER A 401 10.66 -16.76 -28.18
C SER A 401 10.13 -15.77 -27.13
N ILE A 402 9.31 -16.24 -26.18
CA ILE A 402 8.86 -15.42 -25.04
C ILE A 402 10.06 -15.00 -24.18
N LEU A 403 10.99 -15.93 -23.92
CA LEU A 403 12.23 -15.61 -23.22
C LEU A 403 13.07 -14.61 -24.00
N SER A 404 13.31 -14.84 -25.29
CA SER A 404 14.21 -14.01 -26.12
C SER A 404 13.67 -12.59 -26.31
N ASN A 405 12.35 -12.42 -26.47
CA ASN A 405 11.71 -11.11 -26.51
C ASN A 405 11.82 -10.35 -25.18
N TYR A 406 11.84 -11.07 -24.05
CA TYR A 406 12.11 -10.47 -22.73
C TYR A 406 13.59 -10.10 -22.52
N TYR A 407 14.51 -10.87 -23.09
CA TYR A 407 15.96 -10.58 -23.04
C TYR A 407 16.38 -9.40 -23.92
N GLY A 408 15.57 -9.03 -24.91
CA GLY A 408 15.99 -8.19 -26.02
C GLY A 408 16.10 -6.69 -25.77
N LYS A 409 15.42 -6.09 -24.76
CA LYS A 409 15.28 -4.62 -24.75
C LYS A 409 15.46 -3.84 -23.44
N SER A 410 15.67 -4.42 -22.25
CA SER A 410 16.16 -3.60 -21.12
C SER A 410 16.73 -4.42 -19.95
N ASN A 411 17.94 -4.03 -19.52
CA ASN A 411 18.68 -4.45 -18.33
C ASN A 411 19.02 -5.94 -18.15
N LYS A 412 20.33 -6.23 -18.02
CA LYS A 412 20.94 -7.49 -17.55
C LYS A 412 20.54 -7.91 -16.11
N TYR A 413 19.49 -7.32 -15.56
CA TYR A 413 19.02 -7.44 -14.18
C TYR A 413 17.50 -7.68 -14.16
N LEU A 414 17.01 -8.64 -14.94
CA LEU A 414 15.62 -9.04 -14.86
C LEU A 414 15.40 -9.91 -13.62
N ASN A 415 14.52 -9.42 -12.75
CA ASN A 415 14.07 -10.10 -11.56
C ASN A 415 13.07 -11.21 -11.96
N TYR A 416 13.57 -12.41 -12.28
CA TYR A 416 12.73 -13.58 -12.54
C TYR A 416 11.83 -13.93 -11.33
N SER A 417 12.13 -13.41 -10.12
CA SER A 417 11.23 -13.52 -8.97
C SER A 417 9.88 -12.90 -9.31
N TRP A 418 9.81 -11.75 -10.00
CA TRP A 418 8.53 -11.10 -10.26
C TRP A 418 7.59 -11.94 -11.13
N MET A 419 8.12 -12.68 -12.10
CA MET A 419 7.32 -13.55 -12.97
C MET A 419 6.87 -14.83 -12.25
N PHE A 420 7.75 -15.49 -11.50
CA PHE A 420 7.38 -16.69 -10.72
C PHE A 420 6.51 -16.34 -9.50
N GLU A 421 6.83 -15.27 -8.76
CA GLU A 421 6.06 -14.76 -7.62
C GLU A 421 4.69 -14.22 -8.04
N ASN A 422 4.59 -13.39 -9.09
CA ASN A 422 3.30 -12.78 -9.45
C ASN A 422 2.43 -13.60 -10.38
N CYS A 423 3.01 -14.36 -11.32
CA CYS A 423 2.19 -15.11 -12.28
C CYS A 423 1.87 -16.53 -11.79
N ILE A 424 2.78 -17.19 -11.06
CA ILE A 424 2.60 -18.59 -10.63
C ILE A 424 2.19 -18.64 -9.16
N PHE A 425 2.96 -18.01 -8.27
CA PHE A 425 2.74 -18.04 -6.82
C PHE A 425 1.49 -17.27 -6.37
N ASN A 426 1.33 -16.00 -6.76
CA ASN A 426 0.15 -15.19 -6.40
C ASN A 426 -1.15 -15.75 -6.99
N ARG A 427 -1.10 -16.42 -8.16
CA ARG A 427 -2.26 -17.10 -8.74
C ARG A 427 -2.61 -18.38 -7.99
N TYR A 428 -1.63 -19.20 -7.64
CA TYR A 428 -1.83 -20.37 -6.79
C TYR A 428 -2.39 -19.98 -5.41
N GLN A 429 -1.81 -18.96 -4.78
CA GLN A 429 -2.26 -18.46 -3.48
C GLN A 429 -3.72 -17.94 -3.51
N ARG A 430 -4.12 -17.25 -4.58
CA ARG A 430 -5.53 -16.82 -4.79
C ARG A 430 -6.49 -18.00 -5.04
N SER A 431 -6.03 -19.05 -5.70
CA SER A 431 -6.82 -20.26 -5.96
C SER A 431 -7.05 -21.13 -4.72
N LEU A 432 -6.14 -21.05 -3.73
CA LEU A 432 -6.31 -21.68 -2.42
C LEU A 432 -7.29 -20.90 -1.53
N GLN A 433 -7.47 -19.60 -1.76
CA GLN A 433 -8.29 -18.70 -0.95
C GLN A 433 -9.77 -18.66 -1.37
N ASN A 434 -10.10 -18.98 -2.63
CA ASN A 434 -11.48 -19.08 -3.13
C ASN A 434 -11.57 -20.25 -4.13
N PRO A 435 -12.43 -21.26 -3.91
CA PRO A 435 -12.62 -22.37 -4.83
C PRO A 435 -13.52 -21.93 -6.00
N THR A 436 -13.14 -20.88 -6.71
CA THR A 436 -13.81 -20.51 -7.96
C THR A 436 -13.27 -21.42 -9.06
N PRO A 437 -14.12 -22.06 -9.89
CA PRO A 437 -13.66 -22.85 -11.02
C PRO A 437 -12.74 -22.04 -11.93
N TRP A 438 -11.55 -22.60 -12.20
CA TRP A 438 -10.46 -21.99 -12.97
C TRP A 438 -10.82 -21.59 -14.42
N TYR A 439 -12.00 -21.96 -14.91
CA TYR A 439 -12.50 -21.58 -16.24
C TYR A 439 -12.85 -20.09 -16.40
N SER A 440 -12.84 -19.30 -15.33
CA SER A 440 -13.24 -17.89 -15.35
C SER A 440 -12.07 -16.89 -15.45
N TYR A 441 -10.82 -17.37 -15.51
CA TYR A 441 -9.64 -16.50 -15.67
C TYR A 441 -9.14 -16.55 -17.12
N ASN A 442 -9.65 -15.62 -17.94
CA ASN A 442 -9.25 -15.41 -19.33
C ASN A 442 -7.74 -15.11 -19.45
N ILE A 443 -6.95 -16.15 -19.69
CA ILE A 443 -5.69 -16.07 -20.45
C ILE A 443 -6.02 -16.47 -21.89
N ILE A 444 -6.96 -15.75 -22.48
CA ILE A 444 -7.19 -15.70 -23.92
C ILE A 444 -7.32 -14.21 -24.22
N GLN A 445 -6.18 -13.54 -24.32
CA GLN A 445 -6.10 -12.22 -24.96
C GLN A 445 -4.65 -11.80 -25.26
N PHE A 446 -3.64 -12.47 -24.69
CA PHE A 446 -2.24 -12.24 -25.06
C PHE A 446 -1.65 -13.26 -26.06
N LEU A 447 -2.35 -14.38 -26.33
CA LEU A 447 -1.92 -15.40 -27.29
C LEU A 447 -2.80 -15.49 -28.54
N GLU A 448 -3.90 -14.74 -28.62
CA GLU A 448 -4.76 -14.67 -29.82
C GLU A 448 -4.49 -13.44 -30.71
N LEU A 449 -3.42 -12.67 -30.44
CA LEU A 449 -3.02 -11.54 -31.29
C LEU A 449 -1.73 -11.79 -32.10
N GLN A 450 -1.27 -13.04 -32.19
CA GLN A 450 -0.20 -13.44 -33.12
C GLN A 450 -0.50 -14.71 -33.91
N TYR A 451 -1.76 -14.88 -34.31
CA TYR A 451 -2.12 -15.69 -35.49
C TYR A 451 -3.07 -14.91 -36.39
#